data_AF-A0A7W6X5C5-F1
#
_entry.id   AF-A0A7W6X5C5-F1
#
_cell.length_a   1.000
_cell.length_b   1.000
_cell.length_c   1.000
_cell.angle_alpha   90.00
_cell.angle_beta   90.00
_cell.angle_gamma   90.00
#
_symmetry.space_group_name_H-M   'P 1'
#
loop_
_entity.id
_entity.type
_entity.pdbx_description
1 polymer ?
#
loop_
_entity_poly.entity_id
_entity_poly.type
_entity_poly.pdbx_seq_one_letter_code
_entity_poly.pdbx_strand_id
1 'polypeptide(L)'
;MQDQILIEMKRVQKWYGGYQALRDVDLTVRKGEKIVLCGPSGSGKSTLIRCINRLEAIQQGSIVVNGHRLDDSIKAIDVVRQDVGMVFQSFNLFPHMTVLQNCMLAPIRARRIGKAEAEATARKYLERVRIGDQADKYPAQLSGGQQQCVAIARALRMQPKVMLFDEPTSALDPEMVKEVLDTMIGLANDGMTMICVTHEMGFARQVADRVIFMAEGHIIEEGAPDVFFRNPQHARTRQFLGEILAHHSSMSRLVYVLNGPNLNLLGKRQPHIYGHETLADVERDCRALAAELGLEMRFYQSNREYELIDWIHEARETAAGIVMNPAAFTHTSVAILDALNTFEGTVIEVHISNVHKREEFRHHSFVSKRADGIIAGFGTQGYLLGLRRVAKLLDEKKG
;
A
#
# COMPACT_ATOMS: atom_id res chain seq x y z
N MET A 1 15.39 -21.13 -21.24
CA MET A 1 14.00 -21.67 -21.26
C MET A 1 12.95 -20.56 -21.01
N GLN A 2 13.27 -19.28 -21.29
CA GLN A 2 12.58 -18.10 -20.74
C GLN A 2 11.66 -17.36 -21.73
N ASP A 3 11.42 -17.92 -22.92
CA ASP A 3 10.75 -17.19 -24.02
C ASP A 3 9.35 -17.73 -24.39
N GLN A 4 8.74 -18.54 -23.51
CA GLN A 4 7.37 -18.99 -23.75
C GLN A 4 6.38 -17.85 -23.49
N ILE A 5 5.70 -17.40 -24.54
CA ILE A 5 4.58 -16.46 -24.47
C ILE A 5 3.33 -17.22 -23.96
N LEU A 6 2.74 -16.74 -22.87
CA LEU A 6 1.48 -17.27 -22.33
C LEU A 6 0.27 -16.45 -22.77
N ILE A 7 0.40 -15.13 -22.90
CA ILE A 7 -0.70 -14.28 -23.36
C ILE A 7 -0.16 -13.39 -24.48
N GLU A 8 -0.89 -13.34 -25.58
CA GLU A 8 -0.64 -12.44 -26.70
C GLU A 8 -1.95 -11.73 -27.06
N MET A 9 -1.96 -10.41 -26.95
CA MET A 9 -3.00 -9.51 -27.44
C MET A 9 -2.43 -8.74 -28.62
N LYS A 10 -3.11 -8.81 -29.76
CA LYS A 10 -2.74 -8.08 -30.98
C LYS A 10 -3.87 -7.16 -31.40
N ARG A 11 -3.58 -5.86 -31.45
CA ARG A 11 -4.49 -4.82 -31.97
C ARG A 11 -5.89 -4.88 -31.36
N VAL A 12 -5.95 -5.16 -30.06
CA VAL A 12 -7.23 -5.41 -29.38
C VAL A 12 -8.01 -4.11 -29.24
N GLN A 13 -9.28 -4.17 -29.62
CA GLN A 13 -10.21 -3.05 -29.49
C GLN A 13 -11.54 -3.51 -28.88
N LYS A 14 -12.03 -2.71 -27.94
CA LYS A 14 -13.25 -2.97 -27.15
C LYS A 14 -14.13 -1.74 -27.08
N TRP A 15 -15.42 -1.92 -27.36
CA TRP A 15 -16.46 -0.92 -27.19
C TRP A 15 -17.55 -1.39 -26.22
N TYR A 16 -18.14 -0.44 -25.50
CA TYR A 16 -19.38 -0.57 -24.76
C TYR A 16 -20.38 0.44 -25.35
N GLY A 17 -21.28 -0.04 -26.22
CA GLY A 17 -22.10 0.85 -27.03
C GLY A 17 -21.21 1.81 -27.84
N GLY A 18 -21.41 3.12 -27.67
CA GLY A 18 -20.58 4.16 -28.32
C GLY A 18 -19.23 4.45 -27.67
N TYR A 19 -18.95 3.92 -26.47
CA TYR A 19 -17.71 4.21 -25.74
C TYR A 19 -16.62 3.18 -26.08
N GLN A 20 -15.48 3.63 -26.61
CA GLN A 20 -14.32 2.77 -26.87
C GLN A 20 -13.39 2.69 -25.66
N ALA A 21 -13.41 1.55 -24.97
CA ALA A 21 -12.64 1.29 -23.76
C ALA A 21 -11.20 0.80 -24.02
N LEU A 22 -10.96 0.07 -25.11
CA LEU A 22 -9.62 -0.35 -25.54
C LEU A 22 -9.38 0.07 -26.99
N ARG A 23 -8.21 0.66 -27.26
CA ARG A 23 -7.85 1.30 -28.52
C ARG A 23 -6.48 0.80 -29.00
N ASP A 24 -6.52 -0.15 -29.92
CA ASP A 24 -5.36 -0.77 -30.59
C ASP A 24 -4.30 -1.26 -29.59
N VAL A 25 -4.73 -2.11 -28.64
CA VAL A 25 -3.87 -2.58 -27.55
C VAL A 25 -3.08 -3.83 -27.98
N ASP A 26 -1.76 -3.72 -27.93
CA ASP A 26 -0.82 -4.84 -28.06
C ASP A 26 -0.20 -5.17 -26.69
N LEU A 27 -0.25 -6.44 -26.28
CA LEU A 27 0.34 -6.89 -25.02
C LEU A 27 0.85 -8.32 -25.16
N THR A 28 2.07 -8.57 -24.73
CA THR A 28 2.65 -9.92 -24.68
C THR A 28 3.10 -10.22 -23.25
N VAL A 29 2.72 -11.37 -22.70
CA VAL A 29 3.08 -11.81 -21.34
C VAL A 29 3.82 -13.13 -21.41
N ARG A 30 5.03 -13.16 -20.87
CA ARG A 30 5.86 -14.38 -20.79
C ARG A 30 5.54 -15.18 -19.55
N LYS A 31 5.82 -16.49 -19.60
CA LYS A 31 5.69 -17.38 -18.45
C LYS A 31 6.54 -16.89 -17.27
N GLY A 32 5.92 -16.75 -16.10
CA GLY A 32 6.54 -16.28 -14.86
C GLY A 32 6.70 -14.76 -14.77
N GLU A 33 6.30 -14.02 -15.80
CA GLU A 33 6.35 -12.55 -15.79
C GLU A 33 5.30 -11.98 -14.83
N LYS A 34 5.72 -11.01 -14.02
CA LYS A 34 4.85 -10.25 -13.10
C LYS A 34 4.64 -8.86 -13.67
N ILE A 35 3.43 -8.60 -14.15
CA ILE A 35 3.05 -7.31 -14.75
C ILE A 35 2.12 -6.55 -13.81
N VAL A 36 2.39 -5.27 -13.60
CA VAL A 36 1.47 -4.35 -12.94
C VAL A 36 0.91 -3.35 -13.94
N LEU A 37 -0.41 -3.23 -13.98
CA LEU A 37 -1.15 -2.24 -14.76
C LEU A 37 -1.56 -1.08 -13.86
N CYS A 38 -1.13 0.13 -14.19
CA CYS A 38 -1.50 1.36 -13.48
C CYS A 38 -2.06 2.41 -14.45
N GLY A 39 -2.77 3.39 -13.91
CA GLY A 39 -3.37 4.47 -14.69
C GLY A 39 -4.65 5.02 -14.07
N PRO A 40 -5.16 6.17 -14.56
CA PRO A 40 -6.37 6.79 -14.04
C PRO A 40 -7.61 5.90 -14.20
N SER A 41 -8.67 6.21 -13.46
CA SER A 41 -9.96 5.54 -13.64
C SER A 41 -10.46 5.70 -15.08
N GLY A 42 -11.13 4.68 -15.61
CA GLY A 42 -11.62 4.66 -16.99
C GLY A 42 -10.56 4.41 -18.07
N SER A 43 -9.28 4.21 -17.72
CA SER A 43 -8.21 3.98 -18.71
C SER A 43 -8.24 2.63 -19.43
N GLY A 44 -9.10 1.71 -19.02
CA GLY A 44 -9.28 0.40 -19.66
C GLY A 44 -8.56 -0.78 -18.99
N LYS A 45 -7.88 -0.59 -17.86
CA LYS A 45 -7.12 -1.64 -17.13
C LYS A 45 -7.96 -2.89 -16.82
N SER A 46 -9.08 -2.73 -16.12
CA SER A 46 -9.98 -3.82 -15.77
C SER A 46 -10.60 -4.46 -17.01
N THR A 47 -10.97 -3.67 -18.00
CA THR A 47 -11.47 -4.17 -19.30
C THR A 47 -10.43 -5.04 -20.00
N LEU A 48 -9.17 -4.61 -20.03
CA LEU A 48 -8.07 -5.35 -20.64
C LEU A 48 -7.92 -6.74 -20.00
N ILE A 49 -7.81 -6.83 -18.68
CA ILE A 49 -7.62 -8.13 -18.02
C ILE A 49 -8.87 -9.01 -18.09
N ARG A 50 -10.07 -8.42 -18.11
CA ARG A 50 -11.34 -9.16 -18.32
C ARG A 50 -11.48 -9.68 -19.75
N CYS A 51 -10.79 -9.09 -20.73
CA CYS A 51 -10.71 -9.65 -22.07
C CYS A 51 -9.83 -10.92 -22.11
N ILE A 52 -8.78 -11.00 -21.29
CA ILE A 52 -7.86 -12.16 -21.25
C ILE A 52 -8.57 -13.44 -20.80
N ASN A 53 -9.52 -13.38 -19.87
CA ASN A 53 -10.29 -14.55 -19.43
C ASN A 53 -11.69 -14.65 -20.09
N ARG A 54 -11.94 -13.84 -21.12
CA ARG A 54 -13.22 -13.76 -21.84
C ARG A 54 -14.42 -13.53 -20.91
N LEU A 55 -14.25 -12.69 -19.89
CA LEU A 55 -15.39 -12.04 -19.23
C LEU A 55 -15.93 -10.88 -20.07
N GLU A 56 -15.07 -10.29 -20.89
CA GLU A 56 -15.40 -9.24 -21.85
C GLU A 56 -15.03 -9.67 -23.28
N ALA A 57 -15.95 -9.47 -24.21
CA ALA A 57 -15.74 -9.80 -25.62
C ALA A 57 -15.16 -8.61 -26.39
N ILE A 58 -14.08 -8.83 -27.14
CA ILE A 58 -13.49 -7.84 -28.05
C ILE A 58 -14.28 -7.74 -29.36
N GLN A 59 -14.21 -6.60 -30.05
CA GLN A 59 -14.82 -6.42 -31.38
C GLN A 59 -13.77 -6.48 -32.50
N GLN A 60 -12.53 -6.11 -32.22
CA GLN A 60 -11.42 -6.20 -33.19
C GLN A 60 -10.13 -6.65 -32.50
N GLY A 61 -9.19 -7.15 -33.30
CA GLY A 61 -7.93 -7.72 -32.85
C GLY A 61 -8.03 -9.21 -32.53
N SER A 62 -7.02 -9.74 -31.84
CA SER A 62 -6.99 -11.13 -31.41
C SER A 62 -6.32 -11.29 -30.06
N ILE A 63 -6.81 -12.25 -29.27
CA ILE A 63 -6.20 -12.66 -28.00
C ILE A 63 -5.90 -14.16 -28.07
N VAL A 64 -4.69 -14.54 -27.69
CA VAL A 64 -4.25 -15.93 -27.54
C VAL A 64 -3.78 -16.12 -26.11
N VAL A 65 -4.30 -17.14 -25.43
CA VAL A 65 -3.95 -17.49 -24.05
C VAL A 65 -3.56 -18.96 -23.98
N ASN A 66 -2.34 -19.23 -23.52
CA ASN A 66 -1.75 -20.56 -23.42
C ASN A 66 -1.88 -21.37 -24.73
N GLY A 67 -1.66 -20.71 -25.88
CA GLY A 67 -1.81 -21.31 -27.22
C GLY A 67 -3.25 -21.42 -27.73
N HIS A 68 -4.25 -21.06 -26.93
CA HIS A 68 -5.66 -21.05 -27.34
C HIS A 68 -6.08 -19.64 -27.77
N ARG A 69 -6.50 -19.50 -29.04
CA ARG A 69 -7.12 -18.27 -29.52
C ARG A 69 -8.51 -18.11 -28.89
N LEU A 70 -8.78 -16.93 -28.33
CA LEU A 70 -10.09 -16.57 -27.81
C LEU A 70 -11.01 -16.15 -28.97
N ASP A 71 -11.71 -17.13 -29.51
CA ASP A 71 -12.83 -16.95 -30.44
C ASP A 71 -14.17 -17.18 -29.69
N ASP A 72 -15.28 -17.22 -30.43
CA ASP A 72 -16.62 -17.49 -29.85
C ASP A 72 -16.87 -18.99 -29.58
N SER A 73 -15.84 -19.84 -29.64
CA SER A 73 -15.96 -21.25 -29.30
C SER A 73 -16.07 -21.45 -27.79
N ILE A 74 -17.24 -21.90 -27.32
CA ILE A 74 -17.51 -22.21 -25.92
C ILE A 74 -16.44 -23.16 -25.33
N LYS A 75 -15.99 -24.16 -26.10
CA LYS A 75 -14.97 -25.12 -25.65
C LYS A 75 -13.61 -24.46 -25.39
N ALA A 76 -13.19 -23.53 -26.26
CA ALA A 76 -11.92 -22.82 -26.09
C ALA A 76 -11.97 -21.90 -24.87
N ILE A 77 -13.12 -21.24 -24.65
CA ILE A 77 -13.36 -20.36 -23.52
C ILE A 77 -13.27 -21.13 -22.19
N ASP A 78 -13.90 -22.30 -22.10
CA ASP A 78 -13.85 -23.12 -20.88
C ASP A 78 -12.45 -23.60 -20.55
N VAL A 79 -11.65 -23.98 -21.56
CA VAL A 79 -10.23 -24.36 -21.37
C VAL A 79 -9.43 -23.18 -20.84
N VAL A 80 -9.55 -22.00 -21.45
CA VAL A 80 -8.80 -20.81 -21.00
C VAL A 80 -9.20 -20.41 -19.58
N ARG A 81 -10.49 -20.47 -19.24
CA ARG A 81 -10.96 -20.18 -17.87
C ARG A 81 -10.45 -21.17 -16.82
N GLN A 82 -10.05 -22.37 -17.22
CA GLN A 82 -9.41 -23.32 -16.31
C GLN A 82 -7.92 -23.02 -16.09
N ASP A 83 -7.27 -22.40 -17.06
CA ASP A 83 -5.86 -22.02 -17.02
C ASP A 83 -5.61 -20.61 -16.49
N VAL A 84 -6.65 -19.77 -16.41
CA VAL A 84 -6.57 -18.39 -15.93
C VAL A 84 -7.38 -18.22 -14.65
N GLY A 85 -6.71 -17.96 -13.54
CA GLY A 85 -7.34 -17.56 -12.29
C GLY A 85 -7.62 -16.06 -12.30
N MET A 86 -8.76 -15.64 -11.73
CA MET A 86 -9.07 -14.23 -11.56
C MET A 86 -9.54 -13.94 -10.13
N VAL A 87 -9.00 -12.86 -9.57
CA VAL A 87 -9.40 -12.28 -8.29
C VAL A 87 -9.94 -10.88 -8.58
N PHE A 88 -11.13 -10.60 -8.06
CA PHE A 88 -11.86 -9.37 -8.32
C PHE A 88 -11.77 -8.43 -7.12
N GLN A 89 -12.07 -7.15 -7.33
CA GLN A 89 -12.22 -6.16 -6.27
C GLN A 89 -13.28 -6.58 -5.24
N SER A 90 -14.44 -7.05 -5.71
CA SER A 90 -15.44 -7.69 -4.85
C SER A 90 -15.10 -9.17 -4.65
N PHE A 91 -15.08 -9.64 -3.42
CA PHE A 91 -14.61 -10.99 -3.06
C PHE A 91 -15.36 -12.12 -3.79
N ASN A 92 -16.63 -11.87 -4.16
CA ASN A 92 -17.49 -12.78 -4.91
C ASN A 92 -17.56 -14.19 -4.30
N LEU A 93 -17.49 -14.31 -2.97
CA LEU A 93 -17.62 -15.59 -2.26
C LEU A 93 -19.09 -16.04 -2.24
N PHE A 94 -19.33 -17.35 -2.22
CA PHE A 94 -20.66 -17.92 -2.05
C PHE A 94 -21.05 -17.84 -0.57
N PRO A 95 -22.03 -17.00 -0.18
CA PRO A 95 -22.30 -16.71 1.23
C PRO A 95 -22.92 -17.88 1.99
N HIS A 96 -23.56 -18.80 1.26
CA HIS A 96 -24.21 -20.00 1.78
C HIS A 96 -23.27 -21.23 1.87
N MET A 97 -21.98 -21.03 1.61
CA MET A 97 -20.95 -22.08 1.66
C MET A 97 -19.85 -21.67 2.63
N THR A 98 -19.26 -22.64 3.31
CA THR A 98 -18.05 -22.39 4.13
C THR A 98 -16.86 -21.98 3.25
N VAL A 99 -15.80 -21.48 3.86
CA VAL A 99 -14.52 -21.16 3.19
C VAL A 99 -13.98 -22.37 2.43
N LEU A 100 -13.97 -23.54 3.08
CA LEU A 100 -13.52 -24.79 2.49
C LEU A 100 -14.39 -25.19 1.30
N GLN A 101 -15.71 -25.09 1.43
CA GLN A 101 -16.66 -25.39 0.35
C GLN A 101 -16.51 -24.43 -0.84
N ASN A 102 -16.27 -23.14 -0.59
CA ASN A 102 -15.96 -22.14 -1.61
C ASN A 102 -14.75 -22.57 -2.46
N CYS A 103 -13.71 -23.09 -1.81
CA CYS A 103 -12.51 -23.58 -2.49
C CYS A 103 -12.78 -24.91 -3.22
N MET A 104 -13.55 -25.82 -2.62
CA MET A 104 -13.83 -27.16 -3.17
C MET A 104 -14.87 -27.22 -4.28
N LEU A 105 -15.62 -26.15 -4.54
CA LEU A 105 -16.76 -26.20 -5.48
C LEU A 105 -16.32 -26.47 -6.93
N ALA A 106 -15.47 -25.61 -7.48
CA ALA A 106 -15.12 -25.69 -8.89
C ALA A 106 -14.06 -26.77 -9.29
N PRO A 107 -13.18 -27.35 -8.43
CA PRO A 107 -12.40 -28.53 -8.82
C PRO A 107 -13.32 -29.76 -8.95
N ILE A 108 -14.30 -29.89 -8.06
CA ILE A 108 -15.29 -30.96 -8.12
C ILE A 108 -16.16 -30.80 -9.37
N ARG A 109 -16.69 -29.59 -9.62
CA ARG A 109 -17.61 -29.38 -10.75
C ARG A 109 -16.94 -29.29 -12.12
N ALA A 110 -15.84 -28.54 -12.24
CA ALA A 110 -15.20 -28.30 -13.54
C ALA A 110 -14.17 -29.37 -13.91
N ARG A 111 -13.42 -29.90 -12.94
CA ARG A 111 -12.38 -30.92 -13.17
C ARG A 111 -12.76 -32.33 -12.73
N ARG A 112 -13.97 -32.52 -12.16
CA ARG A 112 -14.46 -33.82 -11.67
C ARG A 112 -13.52 -34.50 -10.66
N ILE A 113 -12.79 -33.69 -9.88
CA ILE A 113 -11.90 -34.16 -8.81
C ILE A 113 -12.75 -34.75 -7.67
N GLY A 114 -12.29 -35.86 -7.08
CA GLY A 114 -12.98 -36.50 -5.96
C GLY A 114 -13.03 -35.59 -4.73
N LYS A 115 -14.10 -35.68 -3.93
CA LYS A 115 -14.31 -34.78 -2.77
C LYS A 115 -13.14 -34.77 -1.79
N ALA A 116 -12.59 -35.94 -1.45
CA ALA A 116 -11.48 -36.05 -0.50
C ALA A 116 -10.19 -35.37 -1.01
N GLU A 117 -9.88 -35.54 -2.30
CA GLU A 117 -8.73 -34.90 -2.95
C GLU A 117 -8.92 -33.37 -3.06
N ALA A 118 -10.13 -32.94 -3.41
CA ALA A 118 -10.49 -31.52 -3.45
C ALA A 118 -10.37 -30.86 -2.08
N GLU A 119 -10.79 -31.55 -1.01
CA GLU A 119 -10.67 -31.07 0.37
C GLU A 119 -9.20 -30.94 0.79
N ALA A 120 -8.41 -31.99 0.61
CA ALA A 120 -6.99 -31.98 0.96
C ALA A 120 -6.23 -30.86 0.22
N THR A 121 -6.51 -30.68 -1.06
CA THR A 121 -5.94 -29.61 -1.87
C THR A 121 -6.39 -28.23 -1.40
N ALA A 122 -7.68 -28.06 -1.11
CA ALA A 122 -8.23 -26.80 -0.62
C ALA A 122 -7.58 -26.38 0.71
N ARG A 123 -7.49 -27.29 1.69
CA ARG A 123 -6.83 -27.03 2.98
C ARG A 123 -5.38 -26.58 2.80
N LYS A 124 -4.61 -27.24 1.92
CA LYS A 124 -3.23 -26.83 1.60
C LYS A 124 -3.15 -25.39 1.09
N TYR A 125 -4.07 -24.97 0.22
CA TYR A 125 -4.09 -23.59 -0.29
C TYR A 125 -4.56 -22.59 0.75
N LEU A 126 -5.53 -22.95 1.61
CA LEU A 126 -5.96 -22.11 2.73
C LEU A 126 -4.82 -21.86 3.73
N GLU A 127 -4.00 -22.87 4.02
CA GLU A 127 -2.77 -22.70 4.81
C GLU A 127 -1.77 -21.77 4.13
N ARG A 128 -1.59 -21.92 2.81
CA ARG A 128 -0.67 -21.07 2.03
C ARG A 128 -1.06 -19.59 2.08
N VAL A 129 -2.35 -19.28 2.11
CA VAL A 129 -2.88 -17.91 2.23
C VAL A 129 -3.21 -17.53 3.69
N ARG A 130 -2.70 -18.30 4.67
CA ARG A 130 -2.78 -18.02 6.12
C ARG A 130 -4.21 -17.89 6.70
N ILE A 131 -5.16 -18.64 6.15
CA ILE A 131 -6.56 -18.70 6.61
C ILE A 131 -7.04 -20.14 6.82
N GLY A 132 -6.13 -21.06 7.14
CA GLY A 132 -6.44 -22.48 7.36
C GLY A 132 -7.41 -22.71 8.53
N ASP A 133 -7.27 -21.94 9.59
CA ASP A 133 -8.13 -21.96 10.78
C ASP A 133 -9.55 -21.40 10.54
N GLN A 134 -9.76 -20.72 9.40
CA GLN A 134 -11.05 -20.18 8.99
C GLN A 134 -11.86 -21.13 8.09
N ALA A 135 -11.34 -22.33 7.79
CA ALA A 135 -11.89 -23.25 6.78
C ALA A 135 -13.39 -23.57 6.95
N ASP A 136 -13.86 -23.70 8.19
CA ASP A 136 -15.23 -24.10 8.50
C ASP A 136 -16.19 -22.90 8.72
N LYS A 137 -15.68 -21.67 8.65
CA LYS A 137 -16.50 -20.45 8.77
C LYS A 137 -17.19 -20.11 7.46
N TYR A 138 -18.25 -19.32 7.55
CA TYR A 138 -18.92 -18.68 6.41
C TYR A 138 -18.33 -17.30 6.11
N PRO A 139 -18.41 -16.81 4.86
CA PRO A 139 -17.85 -15.51 4.46
C PRO A 139 -18.25 -14.33 5.35
N ALA A 140 -19.49 -14.31 5.84
CA ALA A 140 -19.99 -13.24 6.72
C ALA A 140 -19.28 -13.16 8.08
N GLN A 141 -18.48 -14.17 8.45
CA GLN A 141 -17.75 -14.25 9.71
C GLN A 141 -16.26 -13.85 9.55
N LEU A 142 -15.87 -13.34 8.38
CA LEU A 142 -14.49 -13.01 8.02
C LEU A 142 -14.31 -11.51 7.78
N SER A 143 -13.12 -10.99 8.07
CA SER A 143 -12.73 -9.64 7.66
C SER A 143 -12.62 -9.53 6.14
N GLY A 144 -12.60 -8.30 5.60
CA GLY A 144 -12.43 -8.09 4.16
C GLY A 144 -11.12 -8.70 3.63
N GLY A 145 -10.01 -8.51 4.35
CA GLY A 145 -8.70 -9.08 4.01
C GLY A 145 -8.75 -10.61 3.94
N GLN A 146 -9.32 -11.24 4.98
CA GLN A 146 -9.52 -12.70 5.02
C GLN A 146 -10.40 -13.19 3.86
N GLN A 147 -11.51 -12.52 3.57
CA GLN A 147 -12.38 -12.88 2.44
C GLN A 147 -11.62 -12.82 1.10
N GLN A 148 -10.72 -11.85 0.95
CA GLN A 148 -9.91 -11.74 -0.26
C GLN A 148 -8.83 -12.83 -0.33
N CYS A 149 -8.19 -13.18 0.79
CA CYS A 149 -7.32 -14.35 0.89
C CYS A 149 -8.06 -15.65 0.50
N VAL A 150 -9.32 -15.83 0.92
CA VAL A 150 -10.18 -16.94 0.45
C VAL A 150 -10.38 -16.88 -1.06
N ALA A 151 -10.67 -15.72 -1.62
CA ALA A 151 -10.87 -15.56 -3.06
C ALA A 151 -9.60 -15.94 -3.86
N ILE A 152 -8.42 -15.57 -3.36
CA ILE A 152 -7.12 -15.97 -3.90
C ILE A 152 -6.96 -17.49 -3.83
N ALA A 153 -7.19 -18.11 -2.68
CA ALA A 153 -7.11 -19.58 -2.51
C ALA A 153 -8.04 -20.33 -3.47
N ARG A 154 -9.27 -19.84 -3.62
CA ARG A 154 -10.28 -20.39 -4.52
C ARG A 154 -9.86 -20.34 -6.00
N ALA A 155 -9.14 -19.30 -6.39
CA ALA A 155 -8.56 -19.19 -7.74
C ALA A 155 -7.35 -20.13 -7.89
N LEU A 156 -6.42 -20.12 -6.93
CA LEU A 156 -5.18 -20.90 -6.98
C LEU A 156 -5.38 -22.41 -7.03
N ARG A 157 -6.43 -22.93 -6.38
CA ARG A 157 -6.71 -24.37 -6.36
C ARG A 157 -7.16 -24.93 -7.72
N MET A 158 -7.51 -24.09 -8.70
CA MET A 158 -7.60 -24.52 -10.11
C MET A 158 -6.22 -24.80 -10.72
N GLN A 159 -5.12 -24.51 -10.02
CA GLN A 159 -3.75 -24.56 -10.52
C GLN A 159 -3.58 -23.81 -11.85
N PRO A 160 -3.98 -22.51 -11.90
CA PRO A 160 -3.92 -21.75 -13.14
C PRO A 160 -2.47 -21.50 -13.57
N LYS A 161 -2.27 -21.28 -14.87
CA LYS A 161 -1.00 -20.85 -15.47
C LYS A 161 -0.75 -19.35 -15.32
N VAL A 162 -1.83 -18.56 -15.21
CA VAL A 162 -1.80 -17.11 -15.02
C VAL A 162 -2.81 -16.70 -13.96
N MET A 163 -2.41 -15.79 -13.07
CA MET A 163 -3.30 -15.13 -12.11
C MET A 163 -3.55 -13.68 -12.51
N LEU A 164 -4.82 -13.31 -12.65
CA LEU A 164 -5.26 -11.94 -12.91
C LEU A 164 -5.83 -11.34 -11.62
N PHE A 165 -5.38 -10.16 -11.25
CA PHE A 165 -5.89 -9.41 -10.10
C PHE A 165 -6.48 -8.09 -10.59
N ASP A 166 -7.76 -7.88 -10.35
CA ASP A 166 -8.49 -6.66 -10.71
C ASP A 166 -8.76 -5.87 -9.43
N GLU A 167 -7.83 -4.99 -9.06
CA GLU A 167 -7.94 -4.12 -7.89
C GLU A 167 -8.25 -4.88 -6.59
N PRO A 168 -7.43 -5.89 -6.22
CA PRO A 168 -7.77 -6.82 -5.16
C PRO A 168 -7.83 -6.17 -3.76
N THR A 169 -7.25 -4.99 -3.59
CA THR A 169 -7.19 -4.29 -2.29
C THR A 169 -8.06 -3.04 -2.24
N SER A 170 -8.61 -2.55 -3.36
CA SER A 170 -9.31 -1.26 -3.42
C SER A 170 -10.60 -1.18 -2.59
N ALA A 171 -11.19 -2.31 -2.21
CA ALA A 171 -12.40 -2.38 -1.39
C ALA A 171 -12.11 -2.75 0.08
N LEU A 172 -10.85 -2.73 0.49
CA LEU A 172 -10.42 -3.10 1.85
C LEU A 172 -10.10 -1.86 2.68
N ASP A 173 -10.34 -1.98 3.98
CA ASP A 173 -9.83 -1.03 4.95
C ASP A 173 -8.29 -1.06 4.97
N PRO A 174 -7.60 0.08 5.16
CA PRO A 174 -6.13 0.16 5.08
C PRO A 174 -5.37 -0.87 5.93
N GLU A 175 -5.89 -1.17 7.12
CA GLU A 175 -5.31 -2.16 8.05
C GLU A 175 -5.31 -3.61 7.51
N MET A 176 -6.21 -3.93 6.57
CA MET A 176 -6.36 -5.26 5.97
C MET A 176 -5.59 -5.43 4.66
N VAL A 177 -5.13 -4.32 4.04
CA VAL A 177 -4.46 -4.33 2.73
C VAL A 177 -3.17 -5.15 2.78
N LYS A 178 -2.39 -5.00 3.86
CA LYS A 178 -1.08 -5.66 4.03
C LYS A 178 -1.16 -7.17 3.92
N GLU A 179 -2.16 -7.80 4.56
CA GLU A 179 -2.35 -9.26 4.55
C GLU A 179 -2.52 -9.80 3.11
N VAL A 180 -3.30 -9.10 2.30
CA VAL A 180 -3.58 -9.48 0.90
C VAL A 180 -2.35 -9.25 0.03
N LEU A 181 -1.65 -8.12 0.21
CA LEU A 181 -0.41 -7.84 -0.52
C LEU A 181 0.69 -8.84 -0.19
N ASP A 182 0.90 -9.19 1.08
CA ASP A 182 1.88 -10.19 1.52
C ASP A 182 1.61 -11.55 0.87
N THR A 183 0.33 -11.94 0.78
CA THR A 183 -0.09 -13.16 0.09
C THR A 183 0.26 -13.09 -1.41
N MET A 184 -0.04 -11.98 -2.08
CA MET A 184 0.29 -11.78 -3.49
C MET A 184 1.81 -11.76 -3.75
N ILE A 185 2.59 -11.16 -2.87
CA ILE A 185 4.06 -11.15 -2.92
C ILE A 185 4.60 -12.57 -2.79
N GLY A 186 4.07 -13.38 -1.87
CA GLY A 186 4.43 -14.80 -1.75
C GLY A 186 4.21 -15.56 -3.07
N LEU A 187 3.06 -15.38 -3.72
CA LEU A 187 2.76 -16.01 -5.01
C LEU A 187 3.70 -15.55 -6.13
N ALA A 188 4.05 -14.26 -6.15
CA ALA A 188 4.99 -13.69 -7.11
C ALA A 188 6.38 -14.31 -6.96
N ASN A 189 6.86 -14.46 -5.73
CA ASN A 189 8.16 -15.05 -5.41
C ASN A 189 8.25 -16.54 -5.79
N ASP A 190 7.11 -17.24 -5.79
CA ASP A 190 7.01 -18.64 -6.24
C ASP A 190 7.03 -18.79 -7.78
N GLY A 191 7.22 -17.70 -8.53
CA GLY A 191 7.33 -17.70 -9.99
C GLY A 191 6.01 -17.79 -10.74
N MET A 192 4.89 -17.42 -10.08
CA MET A 192 3.58 -17.36 -10.72
C MET A 192 3.54 -16.26 -11.78
N THR A 193 3.06 -16.57 -12.99
CA THR A 193 2.73 -15.54 -13.98
C THR A 193 1.54 -14.74 -13.47
N MET A 194 1.65 -13.42 -13.40
CA MET A 194 0.55 -12.60 -12.89
C MET A 194 0.43 -11.24 -13.57
N ILE A 195 -0.80 -10.78 -13.72
CA ILE A 195 -1.13 -9.41 -14.14
C ILE A 195 -1.99 -8.79 -13.04
N CYS A 196 -1.54 -7.68 -12.47
CA CYS A 196 -2.22 -7.02 -11.37
C CYS A 196 -2.58 -5.58 -11.73
N VAL A 197 -3.87 -5.27 -11.71
CA VAL A 197 -4.37 -3.89 -11.70
C VAL A 197 -4.39 -3.44 -10.25
N THR A 198 -3.61 -2.41 -9.91
CA THR A 198 -3.54 -1.93 -8.53
C THR A 198 -3.12 -0.46 -8.46
N HIS A 199 -3.51 0.17 -7.35
CA HIS A 199 -3.04 1.49 -6.94
C HIS A 199 -1.89 1.41 -5.92
N GLU A 200 -1.54 0.21 -5.45
CA GLU A 200 -0.47 -0.01 -4.47
C GLU A 200 0.92 0.04 -5.14
N MET A 201 1.48 1.23 -5.32
CA MET A 201 2.77 1.40 -6.02
C MET A 201 3.95 0.76 -5.29
N GLY A 202 3.87 0.61 -3.95
CA GLY A 202 4.86 -0.14 -3.17
C GLY A 202 4.96 -1.60 -3.60
N PHE A 203 3.81 -2.25 -3.80
CA PHE A 203 3.74 -3.61 -4.35
C PHE A 203 4.36 -3.67 -5.75
N ALA A 204 4.02 -2.72 -6.63
CA ALA A 204 4.56 -2.67 -7.99
C ALA A 204 6.09 -2.56 -8.02
N ARG A 205 6.67 -1.71 -7.16
CA ARG A 205 8.13 -1.57 -7.02
C ARG A 205 8.80 -2.83 -6.49
N GLN A 206 8.12 -3.57 -5.62
CA GLN A 206 8.69 -4.73 -4.95
C GLN A 206 8.68 -5.99 -5.83
N VAL A 207 7.63 -6.23 -6.61
CA VAL A 207 7.45 -7.55 -7.27
C VAL A 207 7.40 -7.53 -8.79
N ALA A 208 7.03 -6.41 -9.41
CA ALA A 208 6.79 -6.41 -10.85
C ALA A 208 8.09 -6.54 -11.64
N ASP A 209 8.08 -7.29 -12.73
CA ASP A 209 9.15 -7.25 -13.72
C ASP A 209 8.93 -6.10 -14.72
N ARG A 210 7.65 -5.78 -14.97
CA ARG A 210 7.23 -4.71 -15.88
C ARG A 210 5.99 -3.98 -15.33
N VAL A 211 6.04 -2.66 -15.39
CA VAL A 211 4.91 -1.77 -15.09
C VAL A 211 4.40 -1.19 -16.40
N ILE A 212 3.09 -1.15 -16.56
CA ILE A 212 2.42 -0.66 -17.76
C ILE A 212 1.43 0.45 -17.35
N PHE A 213 1.64 1.64 -17.89
CA PHE A 213 0.74 2.78 -17.73
C PHE A 213 -0.28 2.82 -18.86
N MET A 214 -1.56 2.79 -18.49
CA MET A 214 -2.67 2.94 -19.43
C MET A 214 -3.41 4.26 -19.22
N ALA A 215 -3.74 4.94 -20.33
CA ALA A 215 -4.64 6.09 -20.34
C ALA A 215 -5.50 6.07 -21.61
N GLU A 216 -6.76 6.49 -21.50
CA GLU A 216 -7.69 6.63 -22.64
C GLU A 216 -7.82 5.37 -23.52
N GLY A 217 -7.69 4.19 -22.92
CA GLY A 217 -7.80 2.91 -23.63
C GLY A 217 -6.53 2.48 -24.38
N HIS A 218 -5.43 3.22 -24.23
CA HIS A 218 -4.13 2.91 -24.81
C HIS A 218 -3.11 2.52 -23.74
N ILE A 219 -2.11 1.71 -24.12
CA ILE A 219 -0.85 1.59 -23.38
C ILE A 219 0.03 2.78 -23.79
N ILE A 220 0.39 3.61 -22.82
CA ILE A 220 1.10 4.88 -23.06
C ILE A 220 2.60 4.72 -22.82
N GLU A 221 2.97 3.99 -21.77
CA GLU A 221 4.35 3.76 -21.39
C GLU A 221 4.45 2.44 -20.63
N GLU A 222 5.50 1.67 -20.88
CA GLU A 222 5.82 0.49 -20.10
C GLU A 222 7.33 0.38 -19.88
N GLY A 223 7.73 -0.26 -18.78
CA GLY A 223 9.14 -0.44 -18.47
C GLY A 223 9.38 -1.20 -17.17
N ALA A 224 10.65 -1.47 -16.89
CA ALA A 224 11.06 -2.01 -15.60
C ALA A 224 10.68 -1.01 -14.47
N PRO A 225 10.26 -1.48 -13.28
CA PRO A 225 9.76 -0.60 -12.22
C PRO A 225 10.73 0.53 -11.86
N ASP A 226 12.02 0.23 -11.72
CA ASP A 226 13.03 1.23 -11.35
C ASP A 226 13.10 2.38 -12.35
N VAL A 227 13.06 2.07 -13.65
CA VAL A 227 13.10 3.08 -14.72
C VAL A 227 11.78 3.84 -14.77
N PHE A 228 10.66 3.10 -14.74
CA PHE A 228 9.31 3.65 -14.84
C PHE A 228 9.00 4.64 -13.71
N PHE A 229 9.36 4.32 -12.45
CA PHE A 229 9.08 5.18 -11.31
C PHE A 229 10.08 6.31 -11.10
N ARG A 230 11.35 6.15 -11.51
CA ARG A 230 12.39 7.19 -11.32
C ARG A 230 12.50 8.15 -12.49
N ASN A 231 12.33 7.65 -13.71
CA ASN A 231 12.53 8.44 -14.93
C ASN A 231 11.45 8.14 -16.00
N PRO A 232 10.16 8.39 -15.70
CA PRO A 232 9.09 8.25 -16.68
C PRO A 232 9.27 9.22 -17.85
N GLN A 233 9.26 8.68 -19.07
CA GLN A 233 9.52 9.40 -20.31
C GLN A 233 8.28 10.15 -20.82
N HIS A 234 7.08 9.61 -20.59
CA HIS A 234 5.86 10.21 -21.11
C HIS A 234 5.28 11.25 -20.13
N ALA A 235 4.80 12.38 -20.66
CA ALA A 235 4.30 13.49 -19.85
C ALA A 235 3.09 13.10 -18.97
N ARG A 236 2.17 12.29 -19.51
CA ARG A 236 1.04 11.77 -18.74
C ARG A 236 1.46 10.82 -17.61
N THR A 237 2.48 9.99 -17.84
CA THR A 237 3.01 9.09 -16.79
C THR A 237 3.59 9.92 -15.65
N ARG A 238 4.39 10.96 -15.97
CA ARG A 238 4.91 11.92 -14.98
C ARG A 238 3.80 12.56 -14.16
N GLN A 239 2.75 13.07 -14.82
CA GLN A 239 1.62 13.69 -14.15
C GLN A 239 0.93 12.72 -13.20
N PHE A 240 0.57 11.53 -13.69
CA PHE A 240 -0.12 10.51 -12.88
C PHE A 240 0.71 10.06 -11.68
N LEU A 241 2.01 9.81 -11.86
CA LEU A 241 2.89 9.46 -10.75
C LEU A 241 3.04 10.61 -9.75
N GLY A 242 3.08 11.86 -10.22
CA GLY A 242 3.07 13.05 -9.37
C GLY A 242 1.80 13.13 -8.52
N GLU A 243 0.63 12.93 -9.12
CA GLU A 243 -0.66 12.91 -8.42
C GLU A 243 -0.75 11.77 -7.39
N ILE A 244 -0.25 10.56 -7.71
CA ILE A 244 -0.26 9.43 -6.77
C ILE A 244 0.72 9.64 -5.61
N LEU A 245 1.92 10.14 -5.88
CA LEU A 245 2.88 10.47 -4.81
C LEU A 245 2.33 11.59 -3.92
N ALA A 246 1.64 12.57 -4.52
CA ALA A 246 0.91 13.59 -3.78
C ALA A 246 -0.25 12.98 -2.95
N HIS A 247 -1.00 12.01 -3.49
CA HIS A 247 -2.11 11.35 -2.80
C HIS A 247 -1.70 10.41 -1.66
N HIS A 248 -0.61 9.65 -1.81
CA HIS A 248 -0.03 8.88 -0.69
C HIS A 248 0.55 9.81 0.39
N SER A 249 1.00 11.00 0.02
CA SER A 249 1.35 12.05 0.99
C SER A 249 0.14 12.84 1.53
N SER A 250 -1.07 12.63 0.98
CA SER A 250 -2.28 13.40 1.34
C SER A 250 -3.26 12.69 2.27
N MET A 251 -2.98 11.50 2.77
CA MET A 251 -3.94 10.78 3.65
C MET A 251 -3.67 10.86 5.15
N SER A 252 -2.63 11.57 5.59
CA SER A 252 -2.60 12.01 6.98
C SER A 252 -2.09 13.43 7.09
N ARG A 253 -2.93 14.34 7.59
CA ARG A 253 -2.43 15.54 8.27
C ARG A 253 -2.10 15.19 9.72
N LEU A 254 -1.69 13.94 9.95
CA LEU A 254 -1.36 13.40 11.25
C LEU A 254 0.05 13.83 11.61
N VAL A 255 0.15 14.49 12.75
CA VAL A 255 1.42 14.92 13.33
C VAL A 255 1.60 14.23 14.67
N TYR A 256 2.77 13.63 14.85
CA TYR A 256 3.16 13.05 16.13
C TYR A 256 3.88 14.10 16.96
N VAL A 257 3.42 14.33 18.19
CA VAL A 257 4.12 15.14 19.18
C VAL A 257 4.75 14.21 20.21
N LEU A 258 6.07 14.06 20.14
CA LEU A 258 6.83 13.08 20.92
C LEU A 258 7.65 13.74 22.01
N ASN A 259 7.45 13.30 23.25
CA ASN A 259 8.07 13.88 24.43
C ASN A 259 8.94 12.86 25.16
N GLY A 260 10.22 13.20 25.28
CA GLY A 260 11.20 12.40 25.97
C GLY A 260 11.12 12.45 27.50
N PRO A 261 12.20 11.98 28.16
CA PRO A 261 12.17 11.67 29.58
C PRO A 261 12.02 12.91 30.44
N ASN A 262 11.34 12.72 31.57
CA ASN A 262 11.04 13.70 32.61
C ASN A 262 10.13 14.86 32.19
N LEU A 263 9.64 14.91 30.95
CA LEU A 263 8.68 15.92 30.53
C LEU A 263 7.30 15.71 31.19
N ASN A 264 6.98 14.51 31.65
CA ASN A 264 5.83 14.27 32.53
C ASN A 264 5.90 15.05 33.87
N LEU A 265 7.08 15.55 34.25
CA LEU A 265 7.29 16.37 35.45
C LEU A 265 7.38 17.88 35.14
N LEU A 266 7.09 18.29 33.89
CA LEU A 266 7.05 19.70 33.51
C LEU A 266 6.06 20.50 34.38
N GLY A 267 6.41 21.74 34.71
CA GLY A 267 5.67 22.60 35.65
C GLY A 267 5.90 22.28 37.13
N LYS A 268 6.41 21.08 37.46
CA LYS A 268 6.78 20.67 38.83
C LYS A 268 8.28 20.69 39.06
N ARG A 269 9.07 20.24 38.08
CA ARG A 269 10.53 20.15 38.16
C ARG A 269 11.18 21.44 37.67
N GLN A 270 11.98 22.08 38.52
CA GLN A 270 12.78 23.27 38.18
C GLN A 270 11.99 24.35 37.41
N PRO A 271 10.86 24.85 37.96
CA PRO A 271 9.97 25.76 37.24
C PRO A 271 10.63 27.09 36.85
N HIS A 272 11.67 27.51 37.58
CA HIS A 272 12.48 28.70 37.23
C HIS A 272 13.29 28.54 35.92
N ILE A 273 13.46 27.30 35.42
CA ILE A 273 14.17 27.00 34.17
C ILE A 273 13.19 26.70 33.03
N TYR A 274 12.15 25.92 33.31
CA TYR A 274 11.26 25.36 32.29
C TYR A 274 9.86 25.97 32.26
N GLY A 275 9.56 26.88 33.19
CA GLY A 275 8.23 27.47 33.36
C GLY A 275 7.33 26.66 34.29
N HIS A 276 6.12 27.19 34.50
CA HIS A 276 5.11 26.61 35.39
C HIS A 276 4.06 25.77 34.66
N GLU A 277 4.02 25.83 33.33
CA GLU A 277 3.09 25.05 32.51
C GLU A 277 3.40 23.56 32.61
N THR A 278 2.36 22.75 32.65
CA THR A 278 2.49 21.29 32.71
C THR A 278 2.47 20.68 31.31
N LEU A 279 2.86 19.42 31.18
CA LEU A 279 2.74 18.72 29.89
C LEU A 279 1.29 18.59 29.42
N ALA A 280 0.34 18.55 30.36
CA ALA A 280 -1.09 18.54 30.04
C ALA A 280 -1.55 19.90 29.45
N ASP A 281 -0.97 21.01 29.92
CA ASP A 281 -1.20 22.33 29.31
C ASP A 281 -0.66 22.37 27.88
N VAL A 282 0.56 21.86 27.68
CA VAL A 282 1.16 21.74 26.34
C VAL A 282 0.28 20.91 25.41
N GLU A 283 -0.20 19.75 25.86
CA GLU A 283 -1.06 18.89 25.06
C GLU A 283 -2.38 19.60 24.70
N ARG A 284 -3.03 20.25 25.67
CA ARG A 284 -4.26 21.02 25.44
C ARG A 284 -4.05 22.07 24.36
N ASP A 285 -2.99 22.86 24.48
CA ASP A 285 -2.73 23.98 23.58
C ASP A 285 -2.32 23.48 22.18
N CYS A 286 -1.56 22.38 22.11
CA CYS A 286 -1.25 21.70 20.86
C CYS A 286 -2.50 21.14 20.16
N ARG A 287 -3.43 20.53 20.91
CA ARG A 287 -4.71 20.02 20.37
C ARG A 287 -5.56 21.16 19.81
N ALA A 288 -5.67 22.28 20.53
CA ALA A 288 -6.42 23.44 20.08
C ALA A 288 -5.86 23.98 18.75
N LEU A 289 -4.54 24.18 18.69
CA LEU A 289 -3.88 24.67 17.47
C LEU A 289 -3.93 23.66 16.32
N ALA A 290 -3.76 22.36 16.59
CA ALA A 290 -3.88 21.33 15.57
C ALA A 290 -5.27 21.36 14.91
N ALA A 291 -6.33 21.53 15.70
CA ALA A 291 -7.69 21.68 15.18
C ALA A 291 -7.84 22.93 14.29
N GLU A 292 -7.27 24.07 14.69
CA GLU A 292 -7.26 25.30 13.87
C GLU A 292 -6.54 25.12 12.53
N LEU A 293 -5.47 24.33 12.51
CA LEU A 293 -4.64 24.08 11.32
C LEU A 293 -5.13 22.88 10.47
N GLY A 294 -6.23 22.25 10.87
CA GLY A 294 -6.76 21.04 10.24
C GLY A 294 -5.77 19.87 10.28
N LEU A 295 -5.04 19.73 11.38
CA LEU A 295 -4.12 18.62 11.65
C LEU A 295 -4.79 17.60 12.58
N GLU A 296 -4.56 16.32 12.31
CA GLU A 296 -4.76 15.26 13.29
C GLU A 296 -3.49 15.17 14.16
N MET A 297 -3.63 14.86 15.45
CA MET A 297 -2.48 14.85 16.35
C MET A 297 -2.50 13.66 17.32
N ARG A 298 -1.36 12.96 17.37
CA ARG A 298 -1.04 12.00 18.43
C ARG A 298 0.01 12.60 19.34
N PHE A 299 -0.22 12.55 20.64
CA PHE A 299 0.64 13.16 21.65
C PHE A 299 1.11 12.08 22.61
N TYR A 300 2.42 11.87 22.70
CA TYR A 300 3.01 10.82 23.51
C TYR A 300 4.13 11.35 24.38
N GLN A 301 4.31 10.70 25.54
CA GLN A 301 5.44 10.93 26.42
C GLN A 301 5.97 9.60 26.93
N SER A 302 7.28 9.43 26.94
CA SER A 302 7.91 8.32 27.64
C SER A 302 9.23 8.70 28.28
N ASN A 303 9.53 8.00 29.38
CA ASN A 303 10.85 7.98 30.01
C ASN A 303 11.77 6.87 29.45
N ARG A 304 11.25 6.04 28.54
CA ARG A 304 11.93 4.88 27.97
C ARG A 304 12.23 5.15 26.50
N GLU A 305 13.49 4.98 26.14
CA GLU A 305 13.98 5.29 24.79
C GLU A 305 13.31 4.45 23.71
N TYR A 306 13.10 3.15 23.95
CA TYR A 306 12.52 2.24 22.96
C TYR A 306 11.07 2.62 22.58
N GLU A 307 10.27 3.16 23.52
CA GLU A 307 8.89 3.55 23.23
C GLU A 307 8.84 4.75 22.26
N LEU A 308 9.80 5.67 22.35
CA LEU A 308 9.93 6.77 21.38
C LEU A 308 10.30 6.24 19.99
N ILE A 309 11.19 5.24 19.93
CA ILE A 309 11.59 4.60 18.67
C ILE A 309 10.40 3.90 18.02
N ASP A 310 9.62 3.15 18.81
CA ASP A 310 8.42 2.46 18.33
C ASP A 310 7.40 3.45 17.76
N TRP A 311 7.17 4.59 18.42
CA TRP A 311 6.28 5.64 17.89
C TRP A 311 6.85 6.34 16.65
N ILE A 312 8.18 6.46 16.50
CA ILE A 312 8.79 6.98 15.27
C ILE A 312 8.56 5.98 14.11
N HIS A 313 8.71 4.69 14.36
CA HIS A 313 8.42 3.66 13.35
C HIS A 313 6.93 3.62 13.00
N GLU A 314 6.03 3.79 13.97
CA GLU A 314 4.60 3.92 13.71
C GLU A 314 4.28 5.17 12.89
N ALA A 315 4.89 6.31 13.24
CA ALA A 315 4.75 7.56 12.51
C ALA A 315 5.25 7.44 11.06
N ARG A 316 6.28 6.64 10.80
CA ARG A 316 6.77 6.37 9.43
C ARG A 316 5.71 5.82 8.49
N GLU A 317 4.78 5.02 9.00
CA GLU A 317 3.72 4.46 8.17
C GLU A 317 2.50 5.40 8.06
N THR A 318 2.32 6.31 9.01
CA THR A 318 1.02 6.96 9.24
C THR A 318 1.05 8.48 9.34
N ALA A 319 2.20 9.13 9.53
CA ALA A 319 2.30 10.56 9.87
C ALA A 319 3.01 11.38 8.79
N ALA A 320 2.55 12.62 8.62
CA ALA A 320 3.18 13.57 7.71
C ALA A 320 4.27 14.44 8.40
N GLY A 321 4.29 14.45 9.73
CA GLY A 321 5.34 15.12 10.47
C GLY A 321 5.46 14.68 11.93
N ILE A 322 6.62 14.99 12.51
CA ILE A 322 6.96 14.76 13.91
C ILE A 322 7.42 16.09 14.51
N VAL A 323 6.81 16.49 15.62
CA VAL A 323 7.34 17.53 16.52
C VAL A 323 7.88 16.83 17.75
N MET A 324 9.19 16.88 17.97
CA MET A 324 9.84 16.10 19.02
C MET A 324 10.58 16.98 20.01
N ASN A 325 10.35 16.74 21.30
CA ASN A 325 11.24 17.18 22.36
C ASN A 325 11.89 15.95 23.00
N PRO A 326 13.11 15.57 22.59
CA PRO A 326 13.76 14.35 23.07
C PRO A 326 14.31 14.48 24.49
N ALA A 327 14.25 15.69 25.08
CA ALA A 327 14.85 16.02 26.37
C ALA A 327 16.30 15.49 26.47
N ALA A 328 16.63 14.72 27.51
CA ALA A 328 17.98 14.22 27.72
C ALA A 328 18.47 13.29 26.61
N PHE A 329 17.58 12.53 25.96
CA PHE A 329 17.98 11.58 24.92
C PHE A 329 18.55 12.26 23.68
N THR A 330 18.26 13.54 23.49
CA THR A 330 18.80 14.32 22.39
C THR A 330 20.32 14.32 22.35
N HIS A 331 20.98 14.19 23.52
CA HIS A 331 22.43 14.20 23.64
C HIS A 331 23.05 12.81 23.67
N THR A 332 22.26 11.75 23.80
CA THR A 332 22.77 10.40 24.10
C THR A 332 22.29 9.31 23.14
N SER A 333 21.18 9.53 22.42
CA SER A 333 20.52 8.49 21.64
C SER A 333 20.88 8.57 20.16
N VAL A 334 21.80 7.70 19.74
CA VAL A 334 22.01 7.40 18.31
C VAL A 334 20.84 6.59 17.75
N ALA A 335 20.21 5.75 18.58
CA ALA A 335 19.08 4.91 18.15
C ALA A 335 17.86 5.73 17.72
N ILE A 336 17.53 6.82 18.44
CA ILE A 336 16.46 7.74 18.03
C ILE A 336 16.84 8.45 16.72
N LEU A 337 18.10 8.86 16.55
CA LEU A 337 18.57 9.45 15.29
C LEU A 337 18.41 8.46 14.12
N ASP A 338 18.83 7.22 14.29
CA ASP A 338 18.69 6.19 13.26
C ASP A 338 17.22 5.93 12.92
N ALA A 339 16.33 5.86 13.92
CA ALA A 339 14.90 5.74 13.70
C ALA A 339 14.35 6.94 12.90
N LEU A 340 14.71 8.17 13.27
CA LEU A 340 14.29 9.39 12.57
C LEU A 340 14.85 9.46 11.13
N ASN A 341 16.04 8.90 10.87
CA ASN A 341 16.59 8.82 9.52
C ASN A 341 15.76 7.91 8.59
N THR A 342 14.96 6.99 9.14
CA THR A 342 14.02 6.17 8.36
C THR A 342 12.68 6.87 8.08
N PHE A 343 12.41 7.99 8.75
CA PHE A 343 11.21 8.79 8.55
C PHE A 343 11.43 9.78 7.40
N GLU A 344 10.55 9.79 6.39
CA GLU A 344 10.65 10.68 5.22
C GLU A 344 9.88 12.00 5.40
N GLY A 345 9.06 12.11 6.43
CA GLY A 345 8.27 13.30 6.74
C GLY A 345 9.08 14.41 7.42
N THR A 346 8.39 15.50 7.75
CA THR A 346 9.00 16.68 8.40
C THR A 346 9.27 16.39 9.88
N VAL A 347 10.48 16.67 10.36
CA VAL A 347 10.87 16.55 11.76
C VAL A 347 11.23 17.93 12.31
N ILE A 348 10.50 18.42 13.31
CA ILE A 348 10.85 19.65 14.03
C ILE A 348 11.27 19.28 15.45
N GLU A 349 12.49 19.67 15.82
CA GLU A 349 12.99 19.51 17.17
C GLU A 349 12.65 20.72 18.04
N VAL A 350 12.23 20.47 19.28
CA VAL A 350 11.85 21.50 20.24
C VAL A 350 12.65 21.34 21.53
N HIS A 351 13.27 22.43 21.97
CA HIS A 351 13.87 22.59 23.28
C HIS A 351 13.19 23.74 24.05
N ILE A 352 12.61 23.41 25.20
CA ILE A 352 11.92 24.38 26.08
C ILE A 352 12.88 25.51 26.50
N SER A 353 14.09 25.15 26.93
CA SER A 353 15.13 26.09 27.34
C SER A 353 16.07 26.45 26.20
N ASN A 354 16.70 27.63 26.26
CA ASN A 354 17.77 28.01 25.33
C ASN A 354 19.03 27.16 25.62
N VAL A 355 19.28 26.17 24.76
CA VAL A 355 20.39 25.21 24.93
C VAL A 355 21.77 25.86 24.93
N HIS A 356 21.96 26.97 24.20
CA HIS A 356 23.24 27.69 24.13
C HIS A 356 23.56 28.51 25.38
N LYS A 357 22.56 28.78 26.23
CA LYS A 357 22.74 29.40 27.55
C LYS A 357 22.95 28.37 28.66
N ARG A 358 23.05 27.09 28.31
CA ARG A 358 23.23 25.98 29.24
C ARG A 358 24.60 25.34 29.14
N GLU A 359 24.81 24.28 29.91
CA GLU A 359 26.05 23.51 29.97
C GLU A 359 26.46 23.03 28.57
N GLU A 360 27.76 23.00 28.28
CA GLU A 360 28.34 22.73 26.95
C GLU A 360 27.81 21.46 26.30
N PHE A 361 27.63 20.38 27.08
CA PHE A 361 27.10 19.11 26.54
C PHE A 361 25.68 19.24 25.97
N ARG A 362 24.92 20.28 26.35
CA ARG A 362 23.58 20.53 25.82
C ARG A 362 23.58 21.22 24.46
N HIS A 363 24.74 21.68 23.98
CA HIS A 363 24.85 22.39 22.70
C HIS A 363 24.84 21.41 21.52
N HIS A 364 25.01 20.11 21.78
CA HIS A 364 25.10 19.07 20.76
C HIS A 364 23.92 18.10 20.84
N SER A 365 23.02 18.16 19.86
CA SER A 365 21.91 17.21 19.73
C SER A 365 22.14 16.26 18.55
N PHE A 366 21.95 14.97 18.78
CA PHE A 366 21.89 13.96 17.73
C PHE A 366 20.64 14.11 16.88
N VAL A 367 19.50 14.43 17.48
CA VAL A 367 18.23 14.63 16.77
C VAL A 367 18.31 15.82 15.80
N SER A 368 19.03 16.89 16.18
CA SER A 368 19.27 18.05 15.32
C SER A 368 19.96 17.71 14.00
N LYS A 369 20.67 16.58 13.91
CA LYS A 369 21.34 16.16 12.66
C LYS A 369 20.34 15.73 11.58
N ARG A 370 19.14 15.29 11.98
CA ARG A 370 18.06 14.90 11.08
C ARG A 370 16.93 15.93 11.04
N ALA A 371 16.74 16.74 12.08
CA ALA A 371 15.63 17.69 12.13
C ALA A 371 15.65 18.70 10.95
N ASP A 372 14.49 18.92 10.36
CA ASP A 372 14.24 19.93 9.31
C ASP A 372 14.15 21.36 9.89
N GLY A 373 14.03 21.47 11.21
CA GLY A 373 14.08 22.72 11.95
C GLY A 373 14.23 22.49 13.45
N ILE A 374 14.89 23.44 14.13
CA ILE A 374 15.16 23.37 15.57
C ILE A 374 14.61 24.65 16.21
N ILE A 375 13.80 24.50 17.26
CA ILE A 375 13.20 25.60 18.02
C ILE A 375 13.71 25.50 19.46
N ALA A 376 14.47 26.49 19.92
CA ALA A 376 15.07 26.47 21.25
C ALA A 376 14.79 27.75 22.03
N GLY A 377 14.41 27.61 23.30
CA GLY A 377 14.31 28.73 24.25
C GLY A 377 13.02 29.55 24.20
N PHE A 378 11.98 29.03 23.56
CA PHE A 378 10.65 29.65 23.53
C PHE A 378 9.69 29.10 24.60
N GLY A 379 10.21 28.33 25.58
CA GLY A 379 9.35 27.64 26.53
C GLY A 379 8.47 26.60 25.84
N THR A 380 7.27 26.40 26.36
CA THR A 380 6.24 25.50 25.78
C THR A 380 5.68 26.01 24.44
N GLN A 381 5.76 27.32 24.18
CA GLN A 381 5.32 27.91 22.91
C GLN A 381 6.10 27.36 21.71
N GLY A 382 7.30 26.80 21.96
CA GLY A 382 8.08 26.09 20.95
C GLY A 382 7.32 24.95 20.28
N TYR A 383 6.42 24.25 20.99
CA TYR A 383 5.58 23.20 20.41
C TYR A 383 4.59 23.76 19.39
N LEU A 384 3.95 24.89 19.72
CA LEU A 384 2.99 25.55 18.84
C LEU A 384 3.67 26.07 17.57
N LEU A 385 4.86 26.64 17.72
CA LEU A 385 5.69 27.06 16.58
C LEU A 385 6.09 25.85 15.71
N GLY A 386 6.41 24.72 16.33
CA GLY A 386 6.71 23.47 15.63
C GLY A 386 5.53 22.97 14.80
N LEU A 387 4.32 22.92 15.38
CA LEU A 387 3.10 22.53 14.67
C LEU A 387 2.78 23.48 13.50
N ARG A 388 2.91 24.79 13.69
CA ARG A 388 2.74 25.77 12.60
C ARG A 388 3.75 25.55 11.49
N ARG A 389 5.00 25.23 11.81
CA ARG A 389 6.02 24.96 10.79
C ARG A 389 5.72 23.69 10.02
N VAL A 390 5.31 22.61 10.70
CA VAL A 390 4.88 21.37 10.04
C VAL A 390 3.70 21.65 9.11
N ALA A 391 2.64 22.31 9.59
CA ALA A 391 1.49 22.67 8.76
C ALA A 391 1.90 23.46 7.51
N LYS A 392 2.74 24.49 7.69
CA LYS A 392 3.23 25.31 6.58
C LYS A 392 4.01 24.50 5.56
N LEU A 393 4.90 23.60 6.00
CA LEU A 393 5.68 22.74 5.11
C LEU A 393 4.79 21.73 4.37
N LEU A 394 3.74 21.23 5.00
CA LEU A 394 2.75 20.37 4.35
C LEU A 394 1.95 21.12 3.28
N ASP A 395 1.65 22.40 3.49
CA ASP A 395 0.95 23.23 2.53
C ASP A 395 1.87 23.73 1.40
N GLU A 396 3.15 24.00 1.69
CA GLU A 396 4.19 24.34 0.69
C GLU A 396 4.48 23.16 -0.27
N LYS A 397 4.35 21.91 0.18
CA LYS A 397 4.49 20.71 -0.68
C LYS A 397 3.32 20.47 -1.64
N LYS A 398 2.22 21.23 -1.53
CA LYS A 398 1.04 21.12 -2.41
C LYS A 398 1.08 22.04 -3.63
N GLY A 399 1.95 23.05 -3.63
CA GLY A 399 2.13 23.99 -4.75
C GLY A 399 3.40 23.68 -5.52
#